data_AF-A0A1J9QF83-F1
#
_entry.id   AF-A0A1J9QF83-F1
#
_cell.length_a   1.000
_cell.length_b   1.000
_cell.length_c   1.000
_cell.angle_alpha   90.00
_cell.angle_beta   90.00
_cell.angle_gamma   90.00
#
_symmetry.space_group_name_H-M   'P 1'
#
loop_
_entity.id
_entity.type
_entity.pdbx_description
1 polymer ?
#
loop_
_entity_poly.entity_id
_entity_poly.type
_entity_poly.pdbx_seq_one_letter_code
_entity_poly.pdbx_strand_id
1 'polypeptide(L)' 'MNLVLDDVKEVMRDDEGNQTTRSLGLVVARGTLLVLISPADGSEEIANPFLQAEDE' A
#
# COMPACT_ATOMS: atom_id res chain seq x y z
N MET A 1 -18.15 7.70 3.02
CA MET A 1 -18.03 6.36 2.41
C MET A 1 -17.13 5.50 3.28
N ASN A 2 -17.68 4.79 4.28
CA ASN A 2 -16.87 3.87 5.10
C ASN A 2 -16.73 2.53 4.38
N LEU A 3 -15.64 1.79 4.64
CA LEU A 3 -15.39 0.46 4.07
C LEU A 3 -15.38 -0.58 5.18
N VAL A 4 -15.90 -1.77 4.87
CA VAL A 4 -15.73 -2.98 5.70
C VAL A 4 -14.78 -3.88 4.94
N LEU A 5 -13.65 -4.24 5.55
CA LEU A 5 -12.58 -5.01 4.94
C LEU A 5 -12.25 -6.20 5.82
N ASP A 6 -12.07 -7.37 5.23
CA ASP A 6 -11.64 -8.59 5.92
C ASP A 6 -10.17 -8.90 5.58
N ASP A 7 -9.52 -9.74 6.41
CA ASP A 7 -8.12 -10.17 6.25
C ASP A 7 -7.11 -9.02 6.06
N VAL A 8 -7.34 -7.88 6.73
CA VAL A 8 -6.54 -6.66 6.54
C VAL A 8 -5.11 -6.85 7.05
N LYS A 9 -4.15 -6.44 6.21
CA LYS A 9 -2.73 -6.28 6.56
C LYS A 9 -2.36 -4.80 6.47
N GLU A 10 -1.88 -4.25 7.57
CA GLU A 10 -1.41 -2.86 7.61
C GLU A 10 0.11 -2.84 7.47
N VAL A 11 0.60 -2.02 6.53
CA VAL A 11 2.01 -1.70 6.36
C VAL A 11 2.27 -0.34 6.98
N MET A 12 3.14 -0.28 7.99
CA MET A 12 3.55 0.94 8.67
C MET A 12 5.01 1.26 8.32
N ARG A 13 5.33 2.56 8.29
CA ARG A 13 6.68 3.07 8.05
C ARG A 13 7.08 3.97 9.21
N ASP A 14 8.30 3.80 9.72
CA ASP A 14 8.87 4.67 10.73
C ASP A 14 9.65 5.85 10.12
N ASP A 15 10.21 6.71 10.97
CA ASP A 15 10.98 7.90 10.57
C ASP A 15 12.29 7.56 9.86
N GLU A 16 12.83 6.35 10.09
CA GLU A 16 14.04 5.84 9.44
C GLU A 16 13.71 5.18 8.08
N GLY A 17 12.43 5.03 7.77
CA GLY A 17 11.92 4.47 6.53
C GLY A 17 11.76 2.96 6.53
N ASN A 18 11.95 2.29 7.67
CA ASN A 18 11.76 0.85 7.82
C ASN A 18 10.27 0.51 7.71
N GLN A 19 9.96 -0.59 7.02
CA GLN A 19 8.59 -1.08 6.88
C GLN A 19 8.33 -2.26 7.81
N THR A 20 7.17 -2.23 8.47
CA THR A 20 6.67 -3.35 9.26
C THR A 20 5.24 -3.67 8.86
N THR A 21 4.87 -4.95 8.88
CA THR A 21 3.53 -5.41 8.54
C THR A 21 2.88 -6.06 9.75
N ARG A 22 1.60 -5.75 10.01
CA ARG A 22 0.78 -6.45 11.02
C ARG A 22 -0.57 -6.86 10.45
N SER A 23 -1.10 -7.97 10.98
CA SER A 23 -2.46 -8.44 10.66
C SER A 23 -3.48 -7.78 11.59
N LEU A 24 -4.60 -7.33 11.02
CA LEU A 24 -5.70 -6.70 11.76
C LEU A 24 -7.03 -7.48 11.64
N GLY A 25 -7.15 -8.42 10.71
CA GLY A 25 -8.39 -9.18 10.47
C GLY A 25 -9.50 -8.28 9.91
N LEU A 26 -10.68 -8.34 10.53
CA LEU A 26 -11.86 -7.57 10.12
C LEU A 26 -11.82 -6.13 10.66
N VAL A 27 -11.88 -5.14 9.76
CA VAL A 27 -11.78 -3.71 10.10
C VAL A 27 -12.87 -2.88 9.39
N VAL A 28 -13.26 -1.76 10.03
CA VAL A 28 -14.05 -0.70 9.39
C VAL A 28 -13.16 0.54 9.15
N ALA A 29 -12.88 0.84 7.89
CA ALA A 29 -12.10 2.03 7.52
C ALA A 29 -13.00 3.28 7.44
N ARG A 30 -12.59 4.37 8.10
CA ARG A 30 -13.34 5.63 8.09
C ARG A 30 -13.14 6.39 6.79
N GLY A 31 -14.22 6.59 6.04
CA GLY A 31 -14.19 7.22 4.73
C GLY A 31 -13.64 8.63 4.68
N THR A 32 -13.76 9.37 5.79
CA THR A 32 -13.25 10.76 5.90
C THR A 32 -11.73 10.83 5.94
N LEU A 33 -11.04 9.71 6.19
CA LEU A 33 -9.58 9.64 6.25
C LEU A 33 -8.97 8.92 5.03
N LEU A 34 -9.81 8.39 4.12
CA LEU A 34 -9.33 7.71 2.92
C LEU A 34 -8.89 8.72 1.87
N VAL A 35 -7.70 8.50 1.31
CA VAL A 35 -7.11 9.35 0.26
C VAL A 35 -7.06 8.63 -1.09
N LEU A 36 -6.76 7.33 -1.09
CA LEU A 36 -6.64 6.49 -2.30
C LEU A 36 -7.26 5.11 -2.07
N ILE A 37 -7.90 4.59 -3.11
CA ILE A 37 -8.33 3.19 -3.20
C ILE A 37 -7.91 2.68 -4.58
N SER A 38 -7.16 1.59 -4.63
CA SER A 38 -6.77 0.89 -5.85
C SER A 38 -6.95 -0.62 -5.69
N PRO A 39 -7.29 -1.35 -6.77
CA PRO A 39 -7.29 -2.81 -6.72
C PRO A 39 -5.87 -3.33 -6.52
N ALA A 40 -5.73 -4.32 -5.64
CA ALA A 40 -4.44 -4.98 -5.41
C ALA A 40 -4.03 -5.84 -6.62
N ASP A 41 -5.00 -6.52 -7.23
CA ASP A 41 -4.76 -7.31 -8.44
C ASP A 41 -4.36 -6.42 -9.61
N GLY A 42 -3.27 -6.79 -10.28
CA GLY A 42 -2.64 -5.99 -11.34
C GLY A 42 -1.74 -4.85 -10.86
N SER A 43 -1.58 -4.64 -9.54
CA SER A 43 -0.60 -3.69 -9.01
C SER A 43 0.73 -4.39 -8.70
N GLU A 44 1.84 -3.84 -9.19
CA GLU A 44 3.18 -4.32 -8.89
C GLU A 44 4.14 -3.16 -8.63
N GLU A 45 5.14 -3.39 -7.78
CA GLU A 45 6.26 -2.48 -7.61
C GLU A 45 7.25 -2.70 -8.77
N ILE A 46 7.64 -1.61 -9.41
CA ILE A 46 8.56 -1.64 -10.55
C ILE A 46 9.81 -0.82 -10.25
N ALA A 47 10.91 -1.18 -10.91
CA ALA A 47 12.08 -0.32 -10.96
C ALA A 47 11.73 1.04 -11.61
N ASN A 48 12.51 2.07 -11.29
CA ASN A 48 12.32 3.39 -11.90
C ASN A 48 12.38 3.29 -13.44
N PRO A 49 11.28 3.54 -14.16
CA PRO A 49 11.19 3.32 -15.60
C PRO A 49 11.97 4.36 -16.43
N PHE A 50 12.55 5.37 -15.77
CA PHE A 50 13.34 6.43 -16.39
C PHE A 50 14.85 6.30 -16.13
N LEU A 51 15.29 5.27 -15.42
CA LEU A 51 16.69 4.87 -15.47
C LEU A 51 16.96 4.41 -16.90
N GLN A 52 17.55 5.28 -17.72
CA GLN A 52 18.02 4.90 -19.04
C GLN A 52 18.89 3.66 -18.86
N ALA A 53 18.56 2.58 -19.59
CA ALA A 53 19.53 1.53 -19.81
C ALA A 53 20.80 2.23 -20.30
N GLU A 54 21.92 2.07 -19.60
CA GLU A 54 23.19 2.52 -20.13
C GLU A 54 23.36 1.81 -21.48
N ASP A 55 23.11 2.53 -22.58
CA ASP A 55 23.35 2.06 -23.93
C ASP A 55 24.85 1.76 -24.03
N GLU A 56 25.21 0.49 -24.20
CA GLU A 56 26.55 0.03 -24.60
C GLU A 56 26.98 0.60 -25.96
#